data_AF-F9HIV9-F1
#
_entry.id   AF-F9HIV9-F1
#
_cell.length_a   1.000
_cell.length_b   1.000
_cell.length_c   1.000
_cell.angle_alpha   90.00
_cell.angle_beta   90.00
_cell.angle_gamma   90.00
#
_symmetry.space_group_name_H-M   'P 1'
#
loop_
_entity.id
_entity.type
_entity.pdbx_description
1 polymer ?
#
loop_
_entity_poly.entity_id
_entity_poly.type
_entity_poly.pdbx_seq_one_letter_code
_entity_poly.pdbx_strand_id
1 'polypeptide(L)' 'MLQRIFSLYLQSLFLTTAFIGGLSGVWILLRIASRKDKTVAERQAHLFDVLMIDVMTIPILSFAVMGILLVLKA' A
#
# COMPACT_ATOMS: atom_id res chain seq x y z
N MET A 1 -18.40 -20.64 -4.19
CA MET A 1 -18.64 -19.19 -4.06
C MET A 1 -17.65 -18.52 -3.10
N LEU A 2 -17.56 -18.98 -1.84
CA LEU A 2 -16.63 -18.43 -0.83
C LEU A 2 -15.16 -18.41 -1.29
N GLN A 3 -14.66 -19.52 -1.86
CA GLN A 3 -13.30 -19.61 -2.37
C GLN A 3 -12.99 -18.58 -3.46
N ARG A 4 -13.97 -18.24 -4.31
CA ARG A 4 -13.80 -17.25 -5.39
C ARG A 4 -13.72 -15.83 -4.81
N ILE A 5 -14.59 -15.51 -3.86
CA ILE A 5 -14.60 -14.22 -3.16
C ILE A 5 -13.29 -14.03 -2.38
N PHE A 6 -12.86 -15.05 -1.63
CA PHE A 6 -11.62 -15.00 -0.86
C PHE A 6 -10.38 -14.87 -1.75
N SER A 7 -10.33 -15.60 -2.88
CA SER A 7 -9.25 -15.48 -3.86
C SER A 7 -9.20 -14.09 -4.51
N LEU A 8 -10.35 -13.50 -4.84
CA LEU A 8 -10.43 -12.14 -5.37
C LEU A 8 -9.94 -11.10 -4.37
N TYR A 9 -10.31 -11.25 -3.09
CA TYR A 9 -9.84 -10.39 -2.02
C TYR A 9 -8.31 -10.49 -1.81
N LEU A 10 -7.76 -11.71 -1.76
CA LEU A 10 -6.30 -11.88 -1.65
C LEU A 10 -5.56 -11.29 -2.85
N GLN A 11 -6.12 -11.43 -4.05
CA GLN A 11 -5.54 -10.84 -5.25
C GLN A 11 -5.57 -9.31 -5.21
N SER A 12 -6.70 -8.72 -4.82
CA SER A 12 -6.83 -7.27 -4.71
C SER A 12 -5.94 -6.72 -3.60
N LEU A 13 -5.82 -7.43 -2.48
CA LEU A 13 -4.92 -7.10 -1.39
C LEU A 13 -3.47 -7.06 -1.86
N PHE A 14 -3.01 -8.14 -2.52
CA PHE A 14 -1.66 -8.20 -3.05
C PHE A 14 -1.37 -7.07 -4.05
N LEU A 15 -2.30 -6.81 -4.97
CA LEU A 15 -2.16 -5.74 -5.96
C LEU A 15 -2.06 -4.36 -5.29
N THR A 16 -2.93 -4.11 -4.30
CA THR A 16 -2.98 -2.84 -3.58
C THR A 16 -1.74 -2.64 -2.72
N THR A 17 -1.27 -3.68 -2.02
CA THR A 17 -0.03 -3.62 -1.25
C THR A 17 1.18 -3.37 -2.14
N ALA A 18 1.27 -4.04 -3.28
CA ALA A 18 2.37 -3.81 -4.22
C ALA A 18 2.35 -2.38 -4.79
N PHE A 19 1.15 -1.86 -5.11
CA PHE A 19 1.00 -0.52 -5.65
C PHE A 19 1.31 0.56 -4.60
N ILE A 20 0.66 0.51 -3.44
CA ILE A 20 0.84 1.50 -2.37
C ILE A 20 2.25 1.39 -1.78
N GLY A 21 2.73 0.19 -1.46
CA GLY A 21 4.08 -0.03 -0.97
C GLY A 21 5.15 0.39 -1.99
N GLY A 22 4.89 0.23 -3.29
CA GLY A 22 5.75 0.74 -4.34
C GLY A 22 5.80 2.27 -4.36
N LEU A 23 4.63 2.93 -4.33
CA LEU A 23 4.54 4.40 -4.30
C LEU A 23 5.19 4.98 -3.03
N SER A 24 4.88 4.42 -1.87
CA SER A 24 5.43 4.86 -0.59
C SER A 24 6.93 4.61 -0.51
N GLY A 25 7.39 3.45 -0.97
CA GLY A 25 8.82 3.12 -1.11
C GLY A 25 9.57 4.11 -2.01
N VAL A 26 9.04 4.40 -3.21
CA VAL A 26 9.62 5.40 -4.11
C VAL A 26 9.66 6.78 -3.47
N TRP A 27 8.58 7.18 -2.78
CA TRP A 27 8.52 8.48 -2.12
C TRP A 27 9.56 8.61 -0.99
N ILE A 28 9.75 7.56 -0.20
CA ILE A 28 10.79 7.48 0.84
C ILE A 28 12.19 7.55 0.21
N LEU A 29 12.44 6.81 -0.89
CA LEU A 29 13.73 6.83 -1.59
C LEU A 29 14.07 8.22 -2.15
N LEU A 30 13.10 8.88 -2.79
CA LEU A 30 13.25 10.25 -3.28
C LEU A 30 13.54 11.24 -2.15
N ARG A 31 12.88 11.07 -0.99
CA ARG A 31 13.10 11.91 0.19
C ARG A 31 14.50 11.72 0.78
N ILE A 32 14.97 10.47 0.87
CA ILE A 32 16.34 10.15 1.30
C ILE A 32 17.36 10.78 0.36
N ALA A 33 17.15 10.68 -0.95
CA ALA A 33 18.00 11.29 -1.97
C ALA A 33 18.04 12.83 -1.87
N SER A 34 16.92 13.45 -1.47
CA SER A 34 16.82 14.90 -1.25
C SER A 34 17.59 15.40 -0.01
N ARG A 35 18.15 14.51 0.83
CA ARG A 35 18.96 14.82 2.04
C ARG A 35 18.33 15.85 3.00
N LYS A 36 17.00 16.01 2.99
CA LYS A 36 16.30 16.99 3.83
C LYS A 36 16.28 16.63 5.31
N ASP A 37 16.35 15.34 5.65
CA ASP A 37 16.23 14.89 7.03
C ASP A 37 17.61 14.87 7.71
N LYS A 38 17.78 15.73 8.73
CA LYS A 38 19.07 16.00 9.41
C LYS A 38 19.39 14.98 10.50
N THR A 39 18.40 14.23 10.98
CA THR A 39 18.57 13.23 12.05
C THR A 39 18.00 11.86 11.68
N VAL A 40 18.56 10.79 12.29
CA VAL A 40 18.08 9.41 12.11
C VAL A 40 16.69 9.21 12.72
N ALA A 41 16.39 9.92 13.81
CA ALA A 41 15.09 9.84 14.49
C ALA A 41 13.94 10.40 13.62
N GLU A 42 14.15 11.53 12.93
CA GLU A 42 13.15 12.08 12.00
C GLU A 42 12.86 11.14 10.83
N ARG A 43 13.88 10.45 10.32
CA ARG A 43 13.70 9.44 9.26
C ARG A 43 12.89 8.24 9.72
N GLN A 44 13.14 7.76 10.95
CA GLN A 44 12.38 6.65 11.52
C GLN A 44 10.93 7.03 11.80
N ALA A 45 10.69 8.17 12.45
CA ALA A 45 9.33 8.67 12.72
C ALA A 45 8.52 8.77 11.42
N HIS A 46 9.12 9.36 10.39
CA HIS A 46 8.49 9.46 9.09
C HIS A 46 8.20 8.09 8.43
N LEU A 47 9.13 7.15 8.51
CA LEU A 47 8.93 5.80 8.00
C LEU A 47 7.75 5.13 8.72
N PHE A 48 7.66 5.26 10.03
CA PHE A 48 6.55 4.75 10.82
C PHE A 48 5.22 5.41 10.46
N ASP A 49 5.19 6.73 10.25
CA ASP A 49 3.99 7.44 9.82
C ASP A 49 3.49 6.91 8.47
N VAL A 50 4.40 6.75 7.49
CA VAL A 50 4.07 6.20 6.17
C VAL A 50 3.57 4.76 6.27
N LEU A 51 4.25 3.92 7.06
CA LEU A 51 3.80 2.54 7.29
C LEU A 51 2.43 2.48 7.96
N MET A 52 2.15 3.39 8.90
CA MET A 52 0.85 3.46 9.57
C MET A 52 -0.26 3.85 8.58
N ILE A 53 0.02 4.80 7.69
CA ILE A 53 -0.88 5.16 6.59
C ILE A 53 -1.11 3.95 5.68
N ASP A 54 -0.05 3.25 5.28
CA ASP A 54 -0.14 2.08 4.41
C ASP A 54 -1.00 0.98 5.06
N VAL A 55 -0.74 0.64 6.33
CA VAL A 55 -1.50 -0.38 7.08
C VAL A 55 -2.98 -0.02 7.21
N MET A 56 -3.33 1.26 7.36
CA MET A 56 -4.72 1.70 7.46
C MET A 56 -5.43 1.81 6.11
N THR A 57 -4.72 2.25 5.06
CA THR A 57 -5.33 2.56 3.76
C THR A 57 -5.39 1.35 2.81
N ILE A 58 -4.41 0.44 2.88
CA ILE A 58 -4.36 -0.76 2.04
C ILE A 58 -5.65 -1.59 2.14
N PRO A 59 -6.18 -1.92 3.34
CA PRO A 59 -7.41 -2.72 3.43
C PRO A 59 -8.60 -2.06 2.72
N ILE A 60 -8.77 -0.74 2.88
CA ILE A 60 -9.87 0.02 2.27
C ILE A 60 -9.74 0.02 0.74
N LEU A 61 -8.56 0.33 0.22
CA LEU A 61 -8.30 0.33 -1.23
C LEU A 61 -8.40 -1.08 -1.84
N SER A 62 -8.04 -2.11 -1.09
CA SER A 62 -8.15 -3.51 -1.52
C SER A 62 -9.60 -3.92 -1.80
N PHE A 63 -10.58 -3.38 -1.07
CA PHE A 63 -11.99 -3.59 -1.37
C PHE A 63 -12.43 -2.89 -2.66
N ALA A 64 -11.94 -1.67 -2.92
CA ALA A 64 -12.22 -0.98 -4.17
C ALA A 64 -11.65 -1.74 -5.38
N VAL A 65 -10.39 -2.19 -5.29
CA VAL A 65 -9.74 -3.02 -6.32
C VAL A 65 -10.47 -4.35 -6.50
N MET A 66 -10.93 -4.97 -5.41
CA MET A 66 -11.74 -6.20 -5.49
C MET A 66 -13.02 -5.99 -6.31
N GLY A 67 -13.72 -4.87 -6.11
CA GLY A 67 -14.90 -4.52 -6.89
C GLY A 67 -14.61 -4.39 -8.38
N ILE A 68 -13.51 -3.71 -8.72
CA ILE A 68 -13.05 -3.58 -10.12
C ILE A 68 -12.70 -4.96 -10.71
N LEU A 69 -11.92 -5.77 -9.99
CA LEU A 69 -11.55 -7.11 -10.44
C LEU A 69 -12.77 -8.03 -10.61
N LEU A 70 -13.79 -7.86 -9.77
CA LEU A 70 -15.03 -8.61 -9.87
C LEU A 70 -15.77 -8.25 -11.17
N VAL A 71 -15.86 -6.97 -11.54
CA VAL A 71 -16.49 -6.54 -12.81
C VAL A 71 -15.69 -7.02 -14.02
N LEU A 72 -14.36 -6.93 -13.98
CA LEU A 72 -13.51 -7.33 -15.10
C LEU A 72 -13.42 -8.84 -15.32
N LYS A 73 -13.69 -9.65 -14.27
CA LYS A 73 -13.67 -11.12 -14.30
C LYS A 73 -15.07 -11.74 -14.20
N ALA A 74 -16.11 -10.92 -14.19
CA ALA A 74 -17.50 -11.35 -14.30
C ALA A 74 -17.81 -11.66 -15.76
#